data_AF-A0A1L7VW78-F1
#
_entry.id   AF-A0A1L7VW78-F1
#
_cell.length_a   1.000
_cell.length_b   1.000
_cell.length_c   1.000
_cell.angle_alpha   90.00
_cell.angle_beta   90.00
_cell.angle_gamma   90.00
#
_symmetry.space_group_name_H-M   'P 1'
#
loop_
_entity.id
_entity.type
_entity.pdbx_description
1 polymer ?
#
loop_
_entity_poly.entity_id
_entity_poly.type
_entity_poly.pdbx_seq_one_letter_code
_entity_poly.pdbx_strand_id
1 'polypeptide(L)'
;MARIAESLPRAGSTTTVTTQRKKKPIEAKALTTEVQMLAGADVWGRAAFGRSWLRSLVGASPLFLAPMASISIFITLAEYEGSLSLFADAVKEHGFWTICAQYGPHLTTKGIAAVICWVGIQALLYCLLPGEQHQGQLTPAGYLLSYKINGLSAWIVTHLLYGVLSWLGILDPGFIPRNWSSLIGAMNLAGFVISALALVKAYVMPTHPEDRKFSGSFLYDFFMGIELNPRLGENFDLKLFSNGRAGMMVWTLIDFSNMAYQYQNQGYVEPSLILVTALQTIYVVDFFINESWYLRTIDVKFDHYGFYLSWGCFCFLPTTYTIQGQYLGRYPSSPSTPYLAFFFVLGVAGYILFRSVNHQKEIVRRTGGKCTIWGKPAEYIVASFRTSDGRQHRSLLLCSGWWGWSRHANYLGDLILSFSSCALVGSTRAVVWTYAVWMTVLLVHRCIRDEKSCSVKYGAAWTEYCRRVPWRFIPGVW
;
A
#
# COMPACT_ATOMS: atom_id res chain seq x y z
N MET A 1 -40.09 82.30 -23.11
CA MET A 1 -41.29 82.43 -23.96
C MET A 1 -42.24 81.29 -23.59
N ALA A 2 -43.47 81.67 -23.23
CA ALA A 2 -44.72 80.88 -23.05
C ALA A 2 -44.67 79.61 -22.16
N ARG A 3 -45.22 79.64 -20.92
CA ARG A 3 -46.64 79.62 -20.46
C ARG A 3 -47.22 78.18 -20.40
N ILE A 4 -47.47 77.60 -19.21
CA ILE A 4 -48.61 77.74 -18.26
C ILE A 4 -49.79 76.79 -18.57
N ALA A 5 -50.36 76.23 -17.49
CA ALA A 5 -51.73 75.73 -17.23
C ALA A 5 -51.82 74.20 -17.03
N GLU A 6 -52.00 73.69 -15.80
CA GLU A 6 -53.23 73.65 -14.95
C GLU A 6 -54.35 72.74 -15.50
N SER A 7 -54.69 71.67 -14.76
CA SER A 7 -56.04 71.43 -14.17
C SER A 7 -56.28 69.96 -13.77
N LEU A 8 -56.78 69.76 -12.53
CA LEU A 8 -57.37 68.56 -11.88
C LEU A 8 -58.69 68.08 -12.59
N PRO A 9 -59.47 67.02 -12.20
CA PRO A 9 -59.52 66.19 -10.97
C PRO A 9 -59.83 64.66 -11.15
N ARG A 10 -60.07 64.00 -10.01
CA ARG A 10 -60.38 62.57 -9.72
C ARG A 10 -61.68 62.01 -10.34
N ALA A 11 -61.72 60.69 -10.63
CA ALA A 11 -62.58 59.65 -10.01
C ALA A 11 -62.88 58.45 -10.95
N GLY A 12 -62.96 57.23 -10.39
CA GLY A 12 -63.86 56.19 -10.91
C GLY A 12 -63.24 54.93 -11.52
N SER A 13 -63.21 53.86 -10.72
CA SER A 13 -62.93 52.44 -10.97
C SER A 13 -63.51 51.77 -12.23
N THR A 14 -62.76 50.87 -12.89
CA THR A 14 -63.06 49.41 -13.04
C THR A 14 -61.90 48.60 -13.69
N THR A 15 -61.40 47.63 -12.93
CA THR A 15 -60.91 46.24 -13.22
C THR A 15 -60.13 45.84 -14.50
N THR A 16 -58.92 45.30 -14.23
CA THR A 16 -58.12 44.23 -14.89
C THR A 16 -57.59 44.36 -16.34
N VAL A 17 -56.26 44.51 -16.44
CA VAL A 17 -55.41 43.76 -17.40
C VAL A 17 -54.14 43.29 -16.69
N THR A 18 -53.94 41.98 -16.68
CA THR A 18 -52.81 41.26 -16.07
C THR A 18 -51.65 41.20 -17.06
N THR A 19 -50.54 41.91 -16.81
CA THR A 19 -49.33 41.78 -17.64
C THR A 19 -48.36 40.80 -16.99
N GLN A 20 -48.29 39.60 -17.57
CA GLN A 20 -47.33 38.54 -17.25
C GLN A 20 -45.88 39.05 -17.37
N ARG A 21 -45.15 39.06 -16.26
CA ARG A 21 -43.69 39.21 -16.27
C ARG A 21 -43.09 37.86 -16.69
N LYS A 22 -42.69 37.75 -17.98
CA LYS A 22 -41.94 36.58 -18.50
C LYS A 22 -40.71 36.31 -17.64
N LYS A 23 -40.77 35.30 -16.77
CA LYS A 23 -39.58 34.61 -16.26
C LYS A 23 -38.94 33.92 -17.45
N LYS A 24 -37.70 34.29 -17.79
CA LYS A 24 -36.89 33.49 -18.72
C LYS A 24 -36.86 32.05 -18.19
N PRO A 25 -37.09 31.03 -19.03
CA PRO A 25 -36.90 29.66 -18.61
C PRO A 25 -35.42 29.53 -18.23
N ILE A 26 -35.15 29.14 -16.99
CA ILE A 26 -33.84 28.62 -16.62
C ILE A 26 -33.64 27.44 -17.56
N GLU A 27 -32.70 27.57 -18.49
CA GLU A 27 -32.48 26.63 -19.56
C GLU A 27 -32.34 25.23 -18.96
N ALA A 28 -33.19 24.30 -19.41
CA ALA A 28 -33.12 22.89 -19.02
C ALA A 28 -31.73 22.28 -19.25
N LYS A 29 -30.88 22.92 -20.08
CA LYS A 29 -29.47 22.62 -20.31
C LYS A 29 -28.57 22.92 -19.09
N ALA A 30 -28.81 24.01 -18.37
CA ALA A 30 -28.05 24.34 -17.15
C ALA A 30 -28.40 23.38 -16.02
N LEU A 31 -29.69 23.02 -15.88
CA LEU A 31 -30.15 22.06 -14.88
C LEU A 31 -29.72 20.61 -15.22
N THR A 32 -29.70 20.22 -16.50
CA THR A 32 -29.13 18.91 -16.90
C THR A 32 -27.62 18.86 -16.75
N THR A 33 -26.91 19.98 -16.92
CA THR A 33 -25.46 20.05 -16.66
C THR A 33 -25.17 20.01 -15.16
N GLU A 34 -25.95 20.69 -14.31
CA GLU A 34 -25.82 20.57 -12.84
C GLU A 34 -26.20 19.17 -12.35
N VAL A 35 -27.27 18.55 -12.89
CA VAL A 35 -27.66 17.18 -12.54
C VAL A 35 -26.67 16.15 -13.08
N GLN A 36 -26.01 16.38 -14.23
CA GLN A 36 -24.90 15.53 -14.70
C GLN A 36 -23.59 15.77 -13.94
N MET A 37 -23.30 17.00 -13.49
CA MET A 37 -22.17 17.28 -12.60
C MET A 37 -22.39 16.71 -11.20
N LEU A 38 -23.62 16.73 -10.68
CA LEU A 38 -24.00 16.11 -9.42
C LEU A 38 -24.07 14.57 -9.53
N ALA A 39 -24.46 14.03 -10.69
CA ALA A 39 -24.36 12.59 -10.97
C ALA A 39 -22.90 12.10 -11.09
N GLY A 40 -21.96 13.01 -11.38
CA GLY A 40 -20.51 12.75 -11.33
C GLY A 40 -19.85 13.01 -9.98
N ALA A 41 -20.57 13.56 -8.99
CA ALA A 41 -19.98 14.05 -7.74
C ALA A 41 -19.87 13.00 -6.63
N ASP A 42 -20.59 11.88 -6.71
CA ASP A 42 -20.64 10.88 -5.63
C ASP A 42 -20.24 9.46 -6.05
N VAL A 43 -19.45 9.30 -7.11
CA VAL A 43 -18.74 8.03 -7.33
C VAL A 43 -17.40 8.08 -6.61
N TRP A 44 -17.39 7.51 -5.42
CA TRP A 44 -16.21 7.31 -4.59
C TRP A 44 -15.07 6.66 -5.43
N GLY A 45 -13.90 7.32 -5.53
CA GLY A 45 -12.76 6.87 -6.34
C GLY A 45 -11.89 8.04 -6.87
N ARG A 46 -10.88 7.75 -7.72
CA ARG A 46 -10.00 8.77 -8.33
C ARG A 46 -10.81 9.83 -9.13
N ALA A 47 -10.25 10.99 -9.49
CA ALA A 47 -10.94 11.87 -10.45
C ALA A 47 -10.86 11.24 -11.85
N ALA A 48 -11.99 11.06 -12.53
CA ALA A 48 -12.04 10.43 -13.85
C ALA A 48 -11.61 11.38 -14.98
N PHE A 49 -11.78 12.69 -14.83
CA PHE A 49 -11.44 13.67 -15.88
C PHE A 49 -11.03 15.03 -15.28
N GLY A 50 -10.26 15.82 -16.04
CA GLY A 50 -9.94 17.22 -15.70
C GLY A 50 -8.58 17.46 -15.02
N ARG A 51 -7.67 16.49 -15.00
CA ARG A 51 -6.28 16.74 -14.55
C ARG A 51 -5.48 17.43 -15.65
N SER A 52 -4.82 18.54 -15.31
CA SER A 52 -3.87 19.17 -16.22
C SER A 52 -2.68 18.23 -16.48
N TRP A 53 -2.08 18.35 -17.66
CA TRP A 53 -0.91 17.56 -18.05
C TRP A 53 0.22 17.66 -17.01
N LEU A 54 0.41 18.85 -16.41
CA LEU A 54 1.43 19.08 -15.37
C LEU A 54 1.12 18.29 -14.08
N ARG A 55 -0.15 18.26 -13.64
CA ARG A 55 -0.54 17.47 -12.45
C ARG A 55 -0.40 15.97 -12.69
N SER A 56 -0.69 15.51 -13.91
CA SER A 56 -0.50 14.11 -14.29
C SER A 56 0.99 13.75 -14.36
N LEU A 57 1.83 14.62 -14.91
CA LEU A 57 3.29 14.44 -14.95
C LEU A 57 3.88 14.40 -13.54
N VAL A 58 3.56 15.37 -12.68
CA VAL A 58 4.03 15.40 -11.29
C VAL A 58 3.52 14.16 -10.54
N GLY A 59 2.25 13.80 -10.72
CA GLY A 59 1.65 12.61 -10.11
C GLY A 59 2.27 11.29 -10.57
N ALA A 60 2.82 11.24 -11.79
CA ALA A 60 3.51 10.08 -12.33
C ALA A 60 5.04 10.14 -12.20
N SER A 61 5.60 11.22 -11.65
CA SER A 61 7.06 11.36 -11.44
C SER A 61 7.71 10.18 -10.66
N PRO A 62 7.04 9.48 -9.72
CA PRO A 62 7.63 8.32 -9.07
C PRO A 62 7.97 7.17 -10.03
N LEU A 63 7.37 7.13 -11.24
CA LEU A 63 7.73 6.18 -12.29
C LEU A 63 9.22 6.21 -12.65
N PHE A 64 9.83 7.39 -12.58
CA PHE A 64 11.25 7.58 -12.89
C PHE A 64 12.10 7.61 -11.62
N LEU A 65 11.62 8.32 -10.60
CA LEU A 65 12.39 8.54 -9.37
C LEU A 65 12.53 7.26 -8.54
N ALA A 66 11.54 6.38 -8.51
CA ALA A 66 11.56 5.21 -7.64
C ALA A 66 12.56 4.12 -8.11
N PRO A 67 12.64 3.76 -9.41
CA PRO A 67 13.71 2.91 -9.91
C PRO A 67 15.11 3.50 -9.68
N MET A 68 15.28 4.81 -9.92
CA MET A 68 16.55 5.51 -9.66
C MET A 68 16.93 5.47 -8.18
N ALA A 69 15.97 5.61 -7.26
CA ALA A 69 16.21 5.50 -5.83
C ALA A 69 16.60 4.06 -5.44
N SER A 70 15.93 3.05 -6.00
CA SER A 70 16.26 1.63 -5.78
C SER A 70 17.70 1.31 -6.23
N ILE A 71 18.09 1.78 -7.42
CA ILE A 71 19.45 1.64 -7.95
C ILE A 71 20.46 2.38 -7.07
N SER A 72 20.15 3.61 -6.64
CA SER A 72 21.01 4.40 -5.75
C SER A 72 21.26 3.70 -4.42
N ILE A 73 20.21 3.14 -3.81
CA ILE A 73 20.31 2.39 -2.54
C ILE A 73 21.18 1.14 -2.74
N PHE A 74 20.98 0.41 -3.84
CA PHE A 74 21.81 -0.74 -4.18
C PHE A 74 23.29 -0.36 -4.30
N ILE A 75 23.62 0.66 -5.09
CA ILE A 75 25.00 1.12 -5.27
C ILE A 75 25.59 1.57 -3.93
N THR A 76 24.82 2.32 -3.14
CA THR A 76 25.24 2.78 -1.80
C THR A 76 25.60 1.59 -0.90
N LEU A 77 24.77 0.54 -0.89
CA LEU A 77 25.04 -0.67 -0.11
C LEU A 77 26.23 -1.47 -0.65
N ALA A 78 26.36 -1.57 -1.98
CA ALA A 78 27.34 -2.43 -2.63
C ALA A 78 28.76 -1.84 -2.60
N GLU A 79 28.90 -0.54 -2.84
CA GLU A 79 30.18 0.13 -3.14
C GLU A 79 30.59 1.17 -2.09
N TYR A 80 29.64 1.69 -1.30
CA TYR A 80 29.88 2.79 -0.36
C TYR A 80 29.57 2.43 1.09
N GLU A 81 29.61 1.15 1.45
CA GLU A 81 29.40 0.66 2.83
C GLU A 81 28.08 1.15 3.48
N GLY A 82 27.05 1.37 2.66
CA GLY A 82 25.78 1.92 3.11
C GLY A 82 25.81 3.41 3.46
N SER A 83 26.89 4.13 3.13
CA SER A 83 27.07 5.55 3.40
C SER A 83 26.48 6.43 2.29
N LEU A 84 25.30 7.01 2.54
CA LEU A 84 24.66 7.94 1.60
C LEU A 84 25.49 9.21 1.34
N SER A 85 26.32 9.65 2.30
CA SER A 85 27.17 10.82 2.09
C SER A 85 28.30 10.54 1.10
N LEU A 86 28.98 9.39 1.23
CA LEU A 86 30.02 8.99 0.29
C LEU A 86 29.47 8.80 -1.13
N PHE A 87 28.28 8.19 -1.24
CA PHE A 87 27.58 8.10 -2.51
C PHE A 87 27.25 9.50 -3.09
N ALA A 88 26.75 10.42 -2.26
CA ALA A 88 26.43 11.77 -2.70
C ALA A 88 27.67 12.57 -3.16
N ASP A 89 28.79 12.42 -2.45
CA ASP A 89 30.07 13.03 -2.82
C ASP A 89 30.58 12.48 -4.16
N ALA A 90 30.54 11.16 -4.35
CA ALA A 90 30.90 10.53 -5.62
C ALA A 90 30.00 10.95 -6.79
N VAL A 91 28.69 11.08 -6.55
CA VAL A 91 27.73 11.61 -7.55
C VAL A 91 28.03 13.07 -7.89
N LYS A 92 28.45 13.88 -6.92
CA LYS A 92 28.84 15.27 -7.13
C LYS A 92 30.14 15.40 -7.93
N GLU A 93 31.10 14.50 -7.71
CA GLU A 93 32.40 14.52 -8.37
C GLU A 93 32.36 13.95 -9.79
N HIS A 94 31.72 12.79 -9.98
CA HIS A 94 31.78 12.03 -11.24
C HIS A 94 30.48 12.06 -12.05
N GLY A 95 29.38 12.55 -11.45
CA GLY A 95 28.06 12.57 -12.06
C GLY A 95 27.27 11.27 -11.86
N PHE A 96 25.96 11.41 -11.64
CA PHE A 96 25.06 10.29 -11.34
C PHE A 96 25.09 9.18 -12.40
N TRP A 97 25.02 9.55 -13.67
CA TRP A 97 24.96 8.58 -14.77
C TRP A 97 26.26 7.79 -14.94
N THR A 98 27.40 8.41 -14.65
CA THR A 98 28.72 7.73 -14.64
C THR A 98 28.76 6.67 -13.55
N ILE A 99 28.33 7.04 -12.33
CA ILE A 99 28.25 6.11 -11.19
C ILE A 99 27.29 4.95 -11.50
N CYS A 100 26.11 5.23 -12.07
CA CYS A 100 25.17 4.19 -12.46
C CYS A 100 25.69 3.30 -13.60
N ALA A 101 26.42 3.84 -14.57
CA ALA A 101 26.99 3.05 -15.65
C ALA A 101 28.09 2.10 -15.14
N GLN A 102 28.86 2.55 -14.14
CA GLN A 102 29.98 1.78 -13.59
C GLN A 102 29.54 0.75 -12.55
N TYR A 103 28.63 1.12 -11.64
CA TYR A 103 28.28 0.34 -10.46
C TYR A 103 26.82 -0.13 -10.43
N GLY A 104 26.02 0.24 -11.43
CA GLY A 104 24.62 -0.11 -11.50
C GLY A 104 24.37 -1.61 -11.66
N PRO A 105 23.09 -2.04 -11.56
CA PRO A 105 22.71 -3.43 -11.76
C PRO A 105 23.18 -4.00 -13.10
N HIS A 106 23.95 -5.08 -13.06
CA HIS A 106 24.38 -5.83 -14.24
C HIS A 106 23.45 -7.01 -14.47
N LEU A 107 22.62 -6.91 -15.51
CA LEU A 107 21.71 -7.98 -15.89
C LEU A 107 22.49 -9.17 -16.45
N THR A 108 22.24 -10.34 -15.86
CA THR A 108 22.73 -11.63 -16.32
C THR A 108 21.56 -12.51 -16.70
N THR A 109 21.77 -13.45 -17.63
CA THR A 109 20.76 -14.47 -17.98
C THR A 109 20.34 -15.26 -16.74
N LYS A 110 21.28 -15.53 -15.83
CA LYS A 110 21.02 -16.26 -14.57
C LYS A 110 20.05 -15.52 -13.66
N GLY A 111 20.24 -14.22 -13.44
CA GLY A 111 19.36 -13.43 -12.60
C GLY A 111 17.97 -13.20 -13.22
N ILE A 112 17.91 -12.99 -14.54
CA ILE A 112 16.62 -12.90 -15.26
C ILE A 112 15.86 -14.22 -15.14
N ALA A 113 16.53 -15.35 -15.41
CA ALA A 113 15.94 -16.67 -15.28
C ALA A 113 15.47 -16.94 -13.84
N ALA A 114 16.23 -16.53 -12.83
CA ALA A 114 15.85 -16.68 -11.43
C ALA A 114 14.54 -15.92 -11.10
N VAL A 115 14.39 -14.68 -11.57
CA VAL A 115 13.14 -13.91 -11.36
C VAL A 115 11.97 -14.55 -12.12
N ILE A 116 12.17 -15.00 -13.36
CA ILE A 116 11.12 -15.69 -14.13
C ILE A 116 10.70 -16.99 -13.43
N CYS A 117 11.66 -17.81 -13.00
CA CYS A 117 11.41 -19.04 -12.26
C CYS A 117 10.69 -18.76 -10.93
N TRP A 118 11.10 -17.73 -10.19
CA TRP A 118 10.43 -17.30 -8.96
C TRP A 118 8.95 -16.98 -9.23
N VAL A 119 8.68 -16.10 -10.19
CA VAL A 119 7.31 -15.70 -10.54
C VAL A 119 6.49 -16.90 -11.03
N GLY A 120 7.10 -17.78 -11.84
CA GLY A 120 6.47 -19.01 -12.32
C GLY A 120 6.10 -19.99 -11.20
N ILE A 121 7.04 -20.30 -10.30
CA ILE A 121 6.80 -21.17 -9.14
C ILE A 121 5.68 -20.57 -8.28
N GLN A 122 5.75 -19.28 -8.00
CA GLN A 122 4.72 -18.61 -7.20
C GLN A 122 3.34 -18.63 -7.87
N ALA A 123 3.28 -18.46 -9.20
CA ALA A 123 2.03 -18.55 -9.95
C ALA A 123 1.46 -19.99 -9.92
N LEU A 124 2.33 -21.00 -10.06
CA LEU A 124 1.93 -22.41 -9.93
C LEU A 124 1.36 -22.70 -8.54
N LEU A 125 2.04 -22.29 -7.46
CA LEU A 125 1.55 -22.48 -6.10
C LEU A 125 0.24 -21.74 -5.85
N TYR A 126 0.11 -20.51 -6.35
CA TYR A 126 -1.12 -19.73 -6.27
C TYR A 126 -2.31 -20.46 -6.93
N CYS A 127 -2.09 -21.05 -8.11
CA CYS A 127 -3.12 -21.79 -8.84
C CYS A 127 -3.41 -23.18 -8.27
N LEU A 128 -2.38 -23.94 -7.89
CA LEU A 128 -2.50 -25.37 -7.60
C LEU A 128 -2.77 -25.69 -6.13
N LEU A 129 -2.26 -24.89 -5.20
CA LEU A 129 -2.46 -25.19 -3.78
C LEU A 129 -3.93 -24.98 -3.37
N PRO A 130 -4.48 -25.88 -2.53
CA PRO A 130 -5.81 -25.70 -1.96
C PRO A 130 -5.83 -24.48 -1.03
N GLY A 131 -7.00 -23.87 -0.89
CA GLY A 131 -7.19 -22.70 -0.04
C GLY A 131 -8.66 -22.39 0.17
N GLU A 132 -8.97 -21.72 1.27
CA GLU A 132 -10.33 -21.29 1.57
C GLU A 132 -10.75 -20.15 0.65
N GLN A 133 -12.04 -20.14 0.28
CA GLN A 133 -12.62 -19.07 -0.52
C GLN A 133 -13.10 -17.95 0.40
N HIS A 134 -12.57 -16.75 0.18
CA HIS A 134 -12.98 -15.55 0.89
C HIS A 134 -13.53 -14.51 -0.09
N GLN A 135 -14.56 -13.79 0.37
CA GLN A 135 -15.11 -12.67 -0.38
C GLN A 135 -14.34 -11.39 -0.07
N GLY A 136 -14.06 -10.63 -1.13
CA GLY A 136 -13.50 -9.30 -1.03
C GLY A 136 -14.55 -8.27 -0.60
N GLN A 137 -14.59 -7.15 -1.31
CA GLN A 137 -15.55 -6.09 -1.08
C GLN A 137 -16.22 -5.74 -2.40
N LEU A 138 -17.41 -5.15 -2.31
CA LEU A 138 -18.09 -4.63 -3.49
C LEU A 138 -17.23 -3.57 -4.17
N THR A 139 -16.99 -3.75 -5.46
CA THR A 139 -16.35 -2.75 -6.31
C THR A 139 -17.31 -1.58 -6.58
N PRO A 140 -16.83 -0.44 -7.10
CA PRO A 140 -17.69 0.66 -7.52
C PRO A 140 -18.79 0.25 -8.50
N ALA A 141 -18.50 -0.68 -9.41
CA ALA A 141 -19.48 -1.26 -10.34
C ALA A 141 -20.38 -2.35 -9.71
N GLY A 142 -20.20 -2.68 -8.42
CA GLY A 142 -21.06 -3.60 -7.68
C GLY A 142 -20.64 -5.07 -7.73
N TYR A 143 -19.44 -5.39 -8.22
CA TYR A 143 -18.95 -6.77 -8.26
C TYR A 143 -18.44 -7.21 -6.88
N LEU A 144 -18.90 -8.38 -6.40
CA LEU A 144 -18.35 -9.02 -5.21
C LEU A 144 -17.41 -10.15 -5.63
N LEU A 145 -16.11 -9.91 -5.48
CA LEU A 145 -15.07 -10.81 -5.97
C LEU A 145 -14.69 -11.89 -4.95
N SER A 146 -14.59 -13.15 -5.40
CA SER A 146 -14.07 -14.28 -4.61
C SER A 146 -12.56 -14.44 -4.79
N TYR A 147 -11.87 -14.85 -3.73
CA TYR A 147 -10.42 -15.03 -3.69
C TYR A 147 -10.08 -16.35 -2.97
N LYS A 148 -9.19 -17.13 -3.58
CA LYS A 148 -8.62 -18.33 -2.94
C LYS A 148 -7.42 -17.93 -2.08
N ILE A 149 -7.52 -18.20 -0.78
CA ILE A 149 -6.51 -17.84 0.22
C ILE A 149 -5.68 -19.08 0.55
N ASN A 150 -4.45 -19.12 0.04
CA ASN A 150 -3.52 -20.24 0.19
C ASN A 150 -2.08 -19.79 0.51
N GLY A 151 -1.91 -18.56 1.00
CA GLY A 151 -0.60 -17.94 1.16
C GLY A 151 0.29 -18.61 2.18
N LEU A 152 -0.28 -19.06 3.30
CA LEU A 152 0.48 -19.78 4.32
C LEU A 152 1.02 -21.10 3.79
N SER A 153 0.17 -21.89 3.11
CA SER A 153 0.60 -23.12 2.46
C SER A 153 1.67 -22.87 1.40
N ALA A 154 1.51 -21.81 0.60
CA ALA A 154 2.50 -21.43 -0.41
C ALA A 154 3.84 -21.01 0.22
N TRP A 155 3.81 -20.29 1.35
CA TRP A 155 5.00 -19.91 2.10
C TRP A 155 5.72 -21.16 2.63
N ILE A 156 5.00 -22.10 3.25
CA ILE A 156 5.56 -23.36 3.76
C ILE A 156 6.21 -24.16 2.62
N VAL A 157 5.49 -24.40 1.54
CA VAL A 157 6.00 -25.18 0.39
C VAL A 157 7.22 -24.49 -0.22
N THR A 158 7.22 -23.16 -0.33
CA THR A 158 8.35 -22.40 -0.87
C THR A 158 9.60 -22.53 -0.01
N HIS A 159 9.47 -22.43 1.33
CA HIS A 159 10.63 -22.53 2.22
C HIS A 159 11.13 -23.97 2.36
N LEU A 160 10.23 -24.96 2.34
CA LEU A 160 10.61 -26.37 2.27
C LEU A 160 11.35 -26.67 0.95
N LEU A 161 10.85 -26.18 -0.18
CA LEU A 161 11.51 -26.35 -1.47
C LEU A 161 12.90 -25.71 -1.47
N TYR A 162 13.02 -24.48 -0.96
CA TYR A 162 14.31 -23.80 -0.79
C TYR A 162 15.28 -24.62 0.07
N GLY A 163 14.83 -25.11 1.24
CA GLY A 163 15.64 -25.92 2.14
C GLY A 163 16.06 -27.26 1.53
N VAL A 164 15.15 -27.97 0.88
CA VAL A 164 15.43 -29.27 0.23
C VAL A 164 16.39 -29.08 -0.94
N LEU A 165 16.16 -28.10 -1.82
CA LEU A 165 17.08 -27.83 -2.94
C LEU A 165 18.47 -27.43 -2.46
N SER A 166 18.54 -26.70 -1.33
CA SER A 166 19.82 -26.32 -0.71
C SER A 166 20.53 -27.53 -0.11
N TRP A 167 19.80 -28.40 0.58
CA TRP A 167 20.34 -29.63 1.17
C TRP A 167 20.84 -30.62 0.11
N LEU A 168 20.14 -30.72 -1.03
CA LEU A 168 20.56 -31.53 -2.17
C LEU A 168 21.73 -30.91 -2.97
N GLY A 169 22.20 -29.71 -2.62
CA GLY A 169 23.27 -29.02 -3.34
C GLY A 169 22.87 -28.50 -4.73
N ILE A 170 21.57 -28.51 -5.07
CA ILE A 170 21.05 -28.03 -6.35
C ILE A 170 20.98 -26.50 -6.35
N LEU A 171 20.61 -25.91 -5.21
CA LEU A 171 20.54 -24.47 -5.01
C LEU A 171 21.59 -24.03 -3.99
N ASP A 172 22.38 -23.02 -4.32
CA ASP A 172 23.22 -22.36 -3.31
C ASP A 172 22.32 -21.56 -2.36
N PRO A 173 22.29 -21.84 -1.04
CA PRO A 173 21.48 -21.06 -0.12
C PRO A 173 21.97 -19.60 -0.02
N GLY A 174 23.22 -19.29 -0.38
CA GLY A 174 23.74 -17.92 -0.53
C GLY A 174 23.46 -17.28 -1.90
N PHE A 175 22.62 -17.89 -2.75
CA PHE A 175 22.43 -17.47 -4.14
C PHE A 175 21.98 -16.00 -4.28
N ILE A 176 21.03 -15.55 -3.46
CA ILE A 176 20.41 -14.23 -3.58
C ILE A 176 21.45 -13.11 -3.40
N PRO A 177 22.18 -12.99 -2.28
CA PRO A 177 23.16 -11.93 -2.10
C PRO A 177 24.31 -12.00 -3.11
N ARG A 178 24.73 -13.20 -3.56
CA ARG A 178 25.76 -13.36 -4.61
C ARG A 178 25.32 -12.82 -5.97
N ASN A 179 24.02 -12.84 -6.28
CA ASN A 179 23.48 -12.45 -7.59
C ASN A 179 22.62 -11.17 -7.50
N TRP A 180 22.73 -10.44 -6.38
CA TRP A 180 21.83 -9.34 -6.04
C TRP A 180 21.79 -8.23 -7.08
N SER A 181 22.95 -7.87 -7.65
CA SER A 181 23.05 -6.90 -8.75
C SER A 181 22.12 -7.26 -9.92
N SER A 182 22.22 -8.50 -10.41
CA SER A 182 21.36 -8.97 -11.51
C SER A 182 19.90 -9.12 -11.09
N LEU A 183 19.62 -9.51 -9.85
CA LEU A 183 18.24 -9.67 -9.35
C LEU A 183 17.53 -8.32 -9.24
N ILE A 184 18.19 -7.26 -8.76
CA ILE A 184 17.61 -5.91 -8.71
C ILE A 184 17.29 -5.39 -10.10
N GLY A 185 18.19 -5.56 -11.06
CA GLY A 185 17.93 -5.20 -12.45
C GLY A 185 16.72 -5.95 -13.01
N ALA A 186 16.66 -7.26 -12.78
CA ALA A 186 15.57 -8.12 -13.28
C ALA A 186 14.22 -7.82 -12.60
N MET A 187 14.20 -7.53 -11.30
CA MET A 187 13.01 -7.14 -10.55
C MET A 187 12.48 -5.76 -10.99
N ASN A 188 13.36 -4.79 -11.25
CA ASN A 188 12.96 -3.51 -11.84
C ASN A 188 12.30 -3.73 -13.20
N LEU A 189 12.94 -4.51 -14.08
CA LEU A 189 12.39 -4.83 -15.40
C LEU A 189 11.04 -5.55 -15.30
N ALA A 190 10.91 -6.52 -14.39
CA ALA A 190 9.65 -7.22 -14.14
C ALA A 190 8.53 -6.25 -13.74
N GLY A 191 8.80 -5.29 -12.86
CA GLY A 191 7.82 -4.25 -12.48
C GLY A 191 7.32 -3.46 -13.69
N PHE A 192 8.21 -3.05 -14.61
CA PHE A 192 7.81 -2.37 -15.85
C PHE A 192 7.01 -3.27 -16.79
N VAL A 193 7.51 -4.48 -17.05
CA VAL A 193 6.89 -5.44 -17.98
C VAL A 193 5.49 -5.83 -17.50
N ILE A 194 5.31 -6.18 -16.23
CA ILE A 194 4.01 -6.59 -15.68
C ILE A 194 3.02 -5.42 -15.69
N SER A 195 3.48 -4.20 -15.44
CA SER A 195 2.65 -3.00 -15.55
C SER A 195 2.21 -2.72 -16.97
N ALA A 196 3.10 -2.91 -17.96
CA ALA A 196 2.75 -2.80 -19.37
C ALA A 196 1.72 -3.85 -19.79
N LEU A 197 1.89 -5.10 -19.34
CA LEU A 197 0.90 -6.16 -19.58
C LEU A 197 -0.46 -5.84 -18.95
N ALA A 198 -0.47 -5.31 -17.72
CA ALA A 198 -1.70 -4.87 -17.06
C ALA A 198 -2.38 -3.71 -17.81
N LEU A 199 -1.60 -2.75 -18.33
CA LEU A 199 -2.11 -1.67 -19.15
C LEU A 199 -2.75 -2.21 -20.45
N VAL A 200 -2.04 -3.06 -21.19
CA VAL A 200 -2.55 -3.66 -22.44
C VAL A 200 -3.83 -4.46 -22.16
N LYS A 201 -3.84 -5.27 -21.10
CA LYS A 201 -5.02 -6.02 -20.66
C LYS A 201 -6.22 -5.09 -20.43
N ALA A 202 -6.01 -3.95 -19.77
CA ALA A 202 -7.10 -3.00 -19.49
C ALA A 202 -7.76 -2.43 -20.76
N TYR A 203 -7.03 -2.34 -21.87
CA TYR A 203 -7.56 -1.92 -23.16
C TYR A 203 -8.20 -3.06 -23.95
N VAL A 204 -7.53 -4.21 -24.00
CA VAL A 204 -7.89 -5.32 -24.92
C VAL A 204 -8.92 -6.28 -24.32
N MET A 205 -8.74 -6.63 -23.04
CA MET A 205 -9.49 -7.71 -22.39
C MET A 205 -9.66 -7.43 -20.89
N PRO A 206 -10.36 -6.34 -20.53
CA PRO A 206 -10.60 -6.00 -19.13
C PRO A 206 -11.50 -7.03 -18.45
N THR A 207 -11.22 -7.32 -17.19
CA THR A 207 -12.02 -8.24 -16.37
C THR A 207 -13.41 -7.66 -16.09
N HIS A 208 -13.46 -6.39 -15.69
CA HIS A 208 -14.70 -5.64 -15.46
C HIS A 208 -14.59 -4.28 -16.16
N PRO A 209 -15.12 -4.14 -17.39
CA PRO A 209 -15.04 -2.89 -18.17
C PRO A 209 -15.53 -1.65 -17.42
N GLU A 210 -16.51 -1.83 -16.53
CA GLU A 210 -17.21 -0.80 -15.75
C GLU A 210 -16.37 -0.28 -14.57
N ASP A 211 -15.42 -1.07 -14.06
CA ASP A 211 -14.50 -0.69 -13.00
C ASP A 211 -13.19 -0.06 -13.53
N ARG A 212 -13.13 0.20 -14.84
CA ARG A 212 -11.99 0.89 -15.46
C ARG A 212 -12.03 2.38 -15.20
N LYS A 213 -10.84 2.97 -15.12
CA LYS A 213 -10.68 4.40 -14.95
C LYS A 213 -9.53 4.94 -15.79
N PHE A 214 -9.87 5.81 -16.72
CA PHE A 214 -8.92 6.53 -17.57
C PHE A 214 -8.80 7.96 -17.05
N SER A 215 -7.59 8.51 -16.99
CA SER A 215 -7.36 9.90 -16.58
C SER A 215 -7.22 10.88 -17.75
N GLY A 216 -7.07 10.35 -18.97
CA GLY A 216 -6.70 11.11 -20.17
C GLY A 216 -5.19 11.37 -20.30
N SER A 217 -4.36 10.84 -19.39
CA SER A 217 -2.90 10.91 -19.48
C SER A 217 -2.31 9.50 -19.44
N PHE A 218 -1.72 9.08 -20.57
CA PHE A 218 -1.09 7.77 -20.71
C PHE A 218 -0.08 7.48 -19.59
N LEU A 219 0.78 8.45 -19.27
CA LEU A 219 1.81 8.31 -18.24
C LEU A 219 1.21 8.07 -16.85
N TYR A 220 0.14 8.80 -16.52
CA TYR A 220 -0.54 8.65 -15.25
C TYR A 220 -1.34 7.35 -15.17
N ASP A 221 -1.97 6.93 -16.27
CA ASP A 221 -2.73 5.68 -16.36
C ASP A 221 -1.79 4.47 -16.28
N PHE A 222 -0.59 4.54 -16.86
CA PHE A 222 0.47 3.55 -16.66
C PHE A 222 0.92 3.49 -15.20
N PHE A 223 1.14 4.65 -14.58
CA PHE A 223 1.60 4.73 -13.20
C PHE A 223 0.57 4.19 -12.20
N MET A 224 -0.65 4.70 -12.26
CA MET A 224 -1.69 4.39 -11.28
C MET A 224 -2.53 3.16 -11.64
N GLY A 225 -2.56 2.74 -12.91
CA GLY A 225 -3.39 1.63 -13.39
C GLY A 225 -4.80 2.05 -13.81
N ILE A 226 -5.35 1.27 -14.76
CA ILE A 226 -6.68 1.50 -15.34
C ILE A 226 -7.73 0.56 -14.77
N GLU A 227 -7.42 -0.73 -14.58
CA GLU A 227 -8.36 -1.73 -14.04
C GLU A 227 -8.26 -1.82 -12.52
N LEU A 228 -9.41 -1.84 -11.84
CA LEU A 228 -9.41 -1.87 -10.38
C LEU A 228 -8.79 -3.18 -9.89
N ASN A 229 -9.35 -4.33 -10.25
CA ASN A 229 -8.84 -5.65 -9.86
C ASN A 229 -8.70 -6.54 -11.12
N PRO A 230 -7.62 -6.37 -11.91
CA PRO A 230 -7.44 -7.15 -13.12
C PRO A 230 -7.15 -8.62 -12.78
N ARG A 231 -7.82 -9.53 -13.51
CA ARG A 231 -7.68 -10.98 -13.34
C ARG A 231 -7.26 -11.70 -14.62
N LEU A 232 -6.46 -12.75 -14.47
CA LEU A 232 -6.17 -13.72 -15.53
C LEU A 232 -7.11 -14.93 -15.33
N GLY A 233 -8.12 -15.05 -16.19
CA GLY A 233 -9.24 -15.94 -15.92
C GLY A 233 -10.03 -15.49 -14.67
N GLU A 234 -10.73 -16.42 -14.04
CA GLU A 234 -11.62 -16.10 -12.90
C GLU A 234 -10.88 -16.03 -11.55
N ASN A 235 -9.86 -16.86 -11.37
CA ASN A 235 -9.26 -17.14 -10.06
C ASN A 235 -7.89 -16.50 -9.83
N PHE A 236 -7.27 -15.91 -10.86
CA PHE A 236 -5.95 -15.28 -10.75
C PHE A 236 -6.05 -13.76 -10.62
N ASP A 237 -6.03 -13.26 -9.39
CA ASP A 237 -6.07 -11.83 -9.11
C ASP A 237 -4.66 -11.23 -9.05
N LEU A 238 -4.38 -10.24 -9.91
CA LEU A 238 -3.03 -9.69 -10.04
C LEU A 238 -2.57 -8.92 -8.79
N LYS A 239 -3.47 -8.31 -8.03
CA LYS A 239 -3.08 -7.59 -6.81
C LYS A 239 -2.68 -8.55 -5.70
N LEU A 240 -3.54 -9.53 -5.43
CA LEU A 240 -3.27 -10.52 -4.39
C LEU A 240 -2.01 -11.34 -4.73
N PHE A 241 -1.86 -11.72 -5.99
CA PHE A 241 -0.66 -12.41 -6.48
C PHE A 241 0.61 -11.57 -6.30
N SER A 242 0.61 -10.32 -6.79
CA SER A 242 1.81 -9.48 -6.76
C SER A 242 2.24 -9.19 -5.32
N ASN A 243 1.32 -8.75 -4.47
CA ASN A 243 1.64 -8.40 -3.09
C ASN A 243 1.97 -9.65 -2.26
N GLY A 244 1.08 -10.64 -2.26
CA GLY A 244 1.20 -11.80 -1.38
C GLY A 244 2.27 -12.78 -1.85
N ARG A 245 2.28 -13.16 -3.14
CA ARG A 245 3.18 -14.22 -3.63
C ARG A 245 4.50 -13.66 -4.09
N ALA A 246 4.50 -12.72 -5.03
CA ALA A 246 5.76 -12.24 -5.61
C ALA A 246 6.57 -11.36 -4.65
N GLY A 247 5.90 -10.49 -3.88
CA GLY A 247 6.54 -9.54 -2.96
C GLY A 247 6.75 -10.08 -1.55
N MET A 248 5.68 -10.27 -0.77
CA MET A 248 5.79 -10.65 0.65
C MET A 248 6.54 -11.97 0.88
N MET A 249 6.41 -12.94 -0.04
CA MET A 249 7.05 -14.25 0.13
C MET A 249 8.57 -14.23 -0.11
N VAL A 250 9.06 -13.37 -1.01
CA VAL A 250 10.51 -13.30 -1.30
C VAL A 250 11.26 -12.61 -0.17
N TRP A 251 10.57 -11.78 0.64
CA TRP A 251 11.16 -11.09 1.79
C TRP A 251 11.92 -12.07 2.70
N THR A 252 11.25 -13.08 3.25
CA THR A 252 11.91 -14.01 4.18
C THR A 252 12.98 -14.87 3.48
N LEU A 253 12.81 -15.19 2.19
CA LEU A 253 13.86 -15.89 1.43
C LEU A 253 15.13 -15.06 1.30
N ILE A 254 15.02 -13.75 1.07
CA ILE A 254 16.18 -12.84 1.02
C ILE A 254 16.90 -12.84 2.36
N ASP A 255 16.18 -12.79 3.48
CA ASP A 255 16.78 -12.78 4.81
C ASP A 255 17.49 -14.11 5.13
N PHE A 256 16.82 -15.25 4.89
CA PHE A 256 17.42 -16.58 5.06
C PHE A 256 18.63 -16.79 4.14
N SER A 257 18.60 -16.26 2.92
CA SER A 257 19.73 -16.35 1.99
C SER A 257 20.92 -15.49 2.42
N ASN A 258 20.68 -14.31 3.02
CA ASN A 258 21.73 -13.50 3.64
C ASN A 258 22.34 -14.21 4.86
N MET A 259 21.53 -14.87 5.70
CA MET A 259 22.04 -15.69 6.81
C MET A 259 22.96 -16.81 6.31
N ALA A 260 22.52 -17.54 5.29
CA ALA A 260 23.32 -18.62 4.70
C ALA A 260 24.61 -18.10 4.07
N TYR A 261 24.54 -16.99 3.33
CA TYR A 261 25.71 -16.35 2.74
C TYR A 261 26.73 -15.93 3.79
N GLN A 262 26.29 -15.33 4.90
CA GLN A 262 27.17 -14.96 6.00
C GLN A 262 27.82 -16.21 6.61
N TYR A 263 27.05 -17.26 6.90
CA TYR A 263 27.57 -18.53 7.42
C TYR A 263 28.62 -19.16 6.49
N GLN A 264 28.38 -19.18 5.18
CA GLN A 264 29.32 -19.73 4.19
C GLN A 264 30.65 -18.98 4.15
N ASN A 265 30.66 -17.67 4.42
CA ASN A 265 31.87 -16.85 4.31
C ASN A 265 32.69 -16.80 5.61
N GLN A 266 32.06 -16.87 6.79
CA GLN A 266 32.77 -16.73 8.08
C GLN A 266 32.57 -17.89 9.07
N GLY A 267 31.73 -18.88 8.74
CA GLY A 267 31.48 -20.06 9.58
C GLY A 267 30.47 -19.87 10.73
N TYR A 268 29.92 -18.67 10.90
CA TYR A 268 28.89 -18.36 11.89
C TYR A 268 27.98 -17.20 11.41
N VAL A 269 26.81 -17.05 12.03
CA VAL A 269 25.87 -15.96 11.73
C VAL A 269 25.82 -14.99 12.91
N GLU A 270 25.88 -13.70 12.61
CA GLU A 270 25.78 -12.61 13.57
C GLU A 270 24.40 -12.60 14.25
N PRO A 271 24.34 -12.47 15.59
CA PRO A 271 23.07 -12.37 16.33
C PRO A 271 22.11 -11.33 15.78
N SER A 272 22.61 -10.18 15.32
CA SER A 272 21.79 -9.13 14.71
C SER A 272 20.98 -9.64 13.52
N LEU A 273 21.62 -10.40 12.62
CA LEU A 273 20.96 -10.90 11.41
C LEU A 273 19.91 -11.97 11.75
N ILE A 274 20.20 -12.81 12.74
CA ILE A 274 19.25 -13.81 13.26
C ILE A 274 18.00 -13.10 13.81
N LEU A 275 18.18 -12.07 14.66
CA LEU A 275 17.07 -11.38 15.32
C LEU A 275 16.24 -10.54 14.34
N VAL A 276 16.89 -9.87 13.37
CA VAL A 276 16.19 -9.17 12.26
C VAL A 276 15.35 -10.16 11.47
N THR A 277 15.94 -11.27 11.04
CA THR A 277 15.25 -12.31 10.24
C THR A 277 14.08 -12.90 11.03
N ALA A 278 14.26 -13.18 12.32
CA ALA A 278 13.19 -13.69 13.17
C ALA A 278 12.02 -12.70 13.27
N LEU A 279 12.31 -11.41 13.49
CA LEU A 279 11.29 -10.37 13.63
C LEU A 279 10.51 -10.14 12.34
N GLN A 280 11.21 -10.09 11.20
CA GLN A 280 10.60 -9.94 9.87
C GLN A 280 9.81 -11.20 9.47
N THR A 281 10.31 -12.39 9.82
CA THR A 281 9.58 -13.65 9.60
C THR A 281 8.28 -13.71 10.39
N ILE A 282 8.28 -13.29 11.67
CA ILE A 282 7.05 -13.20 12.47
C ILE A 282 6.00 -12.35 11.74
N TYR A 283 6.40 -11.19 11.22
CA TYR A 283 5.50 -10.29 10.50
C TYR A 283 4.96 -10.90 9.20
N VAL A 284 5.82 -11.48 8.37
CA VAL A 284 5.44 -12.07 7.07
C VAL A 284 4.54 -13.30 7.27
N VAL A 285 4.87 -14.17 8.23
CA VAL A 285 4.05 -15.34 8.53
C VAL A 285 2.69 -14.92 9.11
N ASP A 286 2.67 -13.92 9.99
CA ASP A 286 1.42 -13.35 10.51
C ASP A 286 0.54 -12.75 9.40
N PHE A 287 1.13 -12.09 8.41
CA PHE A 287 0.42 -11.67 7.19
C PHE A 287 -0.24 -12.86 6.48
N PHE A 288 0.48 -13.97 6.28
CA PHE A 288 -0.08 -15.14 5.58
C PHE A 288 -1.11 -15.93 6.39
N ILE A 289 -0.96 -16.01 7.72
CA ILE A 289 -1.99 -16.56 8.61
C ILE A 289 -3.29 -15.76 8.49
N ASN A 290 -3.18 -14.45 8.27
CA ASN A 290 -4.30 -13.52 8.22
C ASN A 290 -4.53 -12.94 6.82
N GLU A 291 -4.16 -13.67 5.77
CA GLU A 291 -4.10 -13.16 4.39
C GLU A 291 -5.47 -12.61 3.93
N SER A 292 -6.58 -13.20 4.38
CA SER A 292 -7.94 -12.74 4.06
C SER A 292 -8.22 -11.30 4.51
N TRP A 293 -7.49 -10.77 5.50
CA TRP A 293 -7.57 -9.37 5.92
C TRP A 293 -7.08 -8.42 4.83
N TYR A 294 -6.10 -8.84 4.02
CA TYR A 294 -5.55 -8.02 2.94
C TYR A 294 -6.63 -7.61 1.92
N LEU A 295 -7.64 -8.45 1.69
CA LEU A 295 -8.78 -8.16 0.83
C LEU A 295 -9.60 -6.93 1.28
N ARG A 296 -9.41 -6.49 2.53
CA ARG A 296 -10.10 -5.35 3.13
C ARG A 296 -9.22 -4.09 3.17
N THR A 297 -8.03 -4.13 2.59
CA THR A 297 -7.11 -2.99 2.55
C THR A 297 -7.48 -1.98 1.47
N ILE A 298 -6.91 -0.78 1.57
CA ILE A 298 -7.06 0.30 0.58
C ILE A 298 -6.58 -0.20 -0.81
N ASP A 299 -5.50 -0.94 -0.85
CA ASP A 299 -4.84 -1.37 -2.09
C ASP A 299 -5.78 -2.24 -2.94
N VAL A 300 -6.51 -3.16 -2.31
CA VAL A 300 -7.51 -4.01 -3.00
C VAL A 300 -8.77 -3.23 -3.33
N LYS A 301 -9.30 -2.45 -2.38
CA LYS A 301 -10.60 -1.80 -2.59
C LYS A 301 -10.54 -0.64 -3.59
N PHE A 302 -9.45 0.11 -3.59
CA PHE A 302 -9.47 1.52 -3.98
C PHE A 302 -8.41 1.90 -5.01
N ASP A 303 -7.21 1.32 -4.92
CA ASP A 303 -6.11 1.67 -5.80
C ASP A 303 -6.13 0.73 -7.03
N HIS A 304 -6.29 1.24 -8.25
CA HIS A 304 -6.20 0.39 -9.44
C HIS A 304 -4.79 -0.19 -9.63
N TYR A 305 -4.69 -1.28 -10.37
CA TYR A 305 -3.44 -1.99 -10.57
C TYR A 305 -2.66 -1.42 -11.77
N GLY A 306 -1.53 -0.78 -11.49
CA GLY A 306 -0.57 -0.26 -12.46
C GLY A 306 0.85 -0.30 -11.88
N PHE A 307 1.76 0.51 -12.41
CA PHE A 307 3.17 0.52 -12.00
C PHE A 307 3.37 0.73 -10.50
N TYR A 308 2.61 1.64 -9.88
CA TYR A 308 2.70 1.91 -8.45
C TYR A 308 2.58 0.63 -7.59
N LEU A 309 1.55 -0.19 -7.85
CA LEU A 309 1.34 -1.44 -7.11
C LEU A 309 2.28 -2.54 -7.60
N SER A 310 2.43 -2.70 -8.92
CA SER A 310 3.22 -3.77 -9.50
C SER A 310 4.71 -3.62 -9.14
N TRP A 311 5.36 -2.52 -9.53
CA TRP A 311 6.76 -2.26 -9.18
C TRP A 311 6.98 -2.20 -7.67
N GLY A 312 6.00 -1.67 -6.92
CA GLY A 312 5.99 -1.69 -5.46
C GLY A 312 6.17 -3.11 -4.88
N CYS A 313 5.44 -4.09 -5.42
CA CYS A 313 5.50 -5.47 -4.95
C CYS A 313 6.74 -6.23 -5.50
N PHE A 314 7.06 -6.05 -6.78
CA PHE A 314 8.11 -6.83 -7.43
C PHE A 314 9.53 -6.33 -7.15
N CYS A 315 9.70 -5.04 -6.88
CA CYS A 315 11.03 -4.43 -6.72
C CYS A 315 11.17 -3.69 -5.41
N PHE A 316 10.26 -2.75 -5.10
CA PHE A 316 10.43 -1.88 -3.94
C PHE A 316 10.43 -2.66 -2.62
N LEU A 317 9.44 -3.52 -2.41
CA LEU A 317 9.33 -4.32 -1.21
C LEU A 317 10.56 -5.24 -1.04
N PRO A 318 10.93 -6.10 -2.01
CA PRO A 318 12.11 -6.95 -1.88
C PRO A 318 13.43 -6.21 -1.67
N THR A 319 13.58 -5.00 -2.19
CA THR A 319 14.84 -4.24 -2.10
C THR A 319 14.92 -3.31 -0.90
N THR A 320 13.79 -2.81 -0.40
CA THR A 320 13.76 -1.80 0.66
C THR A 320 13.45 -2.41 2.02
N TYR A 321 12.55 -3.40 2.09
CA TYR A 321 12.11 -3.99 3.36
C TYR A 321 13.15 -4.95 3.95
N THR A 322 14.08 -5.43 3.11
CA THR A 322 15.16 -6.36 3.48
C THR A 322 16.51 -5.67 3.62
N ILE A 323 16.59 -4.33 3.60
CA ILE A 323 17.87 -3.60 3.65
C ILE A 323 18.73 -4.02 4.85
N GLN A 324 18.11 -4.32 5.98
CA GLN A 324 18.78 -4.75 7.19
C GLN A 324 19.49 -6.10 6.97
N GLY A 325 18.78 -7.07 6.37
CA GLY A 325 19.33 -8.36 5.99
C GLY A 325 20.45 -8.23 4.96
N GLN A 326 20.24 -7.40 3.93
CA GLN A 326 21.25 -7.10 2.91
C GLN A 326 22.52 -6.47 3.50
N TYR A 327 22.36 -5.48 4.39
CA TYR A 327 23.47 -4.78 5.02
C TYR A 327 24.27 -5.73 5.90
N LEU A 328 23.61 -6.47 6.81
CA LEU A 328 24.29 -7.39 7.72
C LEU A 328 24.91 -8.59 7.00
N GLY A 329 24.30 -9.06 5.90
CA GLY A 329 24.88 -10.10 5.05
C GLY A 329 26.20 -9.67 4.41
N ARG A 330 26.35 -8.38 4.11
CA ARG A 330 27.55 -7.81 3.45
C ARG A 330 28.57 -7.22 4.43
N TYR A 331 28.08 -6.66 5.55
CA TYR A 331 28.86 -6.05 6.62
C TYR A 331 28.46 -6.71 7.95
N PRO A 332 28.96 -7.93 8.24
CA PRO A 332 28.67 -8.63 9.48
C PRO A 332 29.08 -7.80 10.71
N SER A 333 28.12 -7.50 11.57
CA SER A 333 28.36 -6.82 12.83
C SER A 333 27.22 -7.07 13.82
N SER A 334 27.54 -7.09 15.12
CA SER A 334 26.52 -7.08 16.17
C SER A 334 26.87 -6.16 17.33
N PRO A 335 25.89 -5.36 17.82
CA PRO A 335 26.00 -4.67 19.11
C PRO A 335 26.09 -5.63 20.30
N SER A 336 26.19 -5.04 21.49
CA SER A 336 26.14 -5.81 22.74
C SER A 336 24.82 -6.56 22.90
N THR A 337 24.87 -7.73 23.56
CA THR A 337 23.68 -8.55 23.84
C THR A 337 22.54 -7.78 24.54
N PRO A 338 22.79 -6.89 25.53
CA PRO A 338 21.71 -6.10 26.12
C PRO A 338 21.01 -5.16 25.14
N TYR A 339 21.77 -4.56 24.20
CA TYR A 339 21.21 -3.71 23.15
C TYR A 339 20.29 -4.53 22.23
N LEU A 340 20.76 -5.69 21.78
CA LEU A 340 20.00 -6.59 20.93
C LEU A 340 18.73 -7.10 21.64
N ALA A 341 18.84 -7.51 22.90
CA ALA A 341 17.72 -7.98 23.69
C ALA A 341 16.66 -6.87 23.84
N PHE A 342 17.06 -5.63 24.13
CA PHE A 342 16.16 -4.50 24.25
C PHE A 342 15.36 -4.26 22.96
N PHE A 343 16.05 -4.10 21.81
CA PHE A 343 15.35 -3.80 20.56
C PHE A 343 14.56 -4.99 20.02
N PHE A 344 14.99 -6.22 20.26
CA PHE A 344 14.21 -7.39 19.88
C PHE A 344 12.91 -7.48 20.69
N VAL A 345 12.98 -7.31 22.02
CA VAL A 345 11.79 -7.29 22.89
C VAL A 345 10.87 -6.13 22.51
N LEU A 346 11.42 -4.94 22.21
CA LEU A 346 10.64 -3.80 21.74
C LEU A 346 9.92 -4.10 20.42
N GLY A 347 10.60 -4.75 19.46
CA GLY A 347 10.00 -5.18 18.21
C GLY A 347 8.86 -6.17 18.40
N VAL A 348 9.07 -7.19 19.24
CA VAL A 348 8.03 -8.16 19.61
C VAL A 348 6.84 -7.46 20.31
N ALA A 349 7.09 -6.51 21.20
CA ALA A 349 6.04 -5.70 21.82
C ALA A 349 5.25 -4.88 20.79
N GLY A 350 5.92 -4.29 19.80
CA GLY A 350 5.30 -3.61 18.67
C GLY A 350 4.37 -4.54 17.86
N TYR A 351 4.84 -5.75 17.56
CA TYR A 351 4.03 -6.79 16.91
C TYR A 351 2.79 -7.18 17.75
N ILE A 352 2.99 -7.45 19.05
CA ILE A 352 1.89 -7.80 19.96
C ILE A 352 0.86 -6.67 20.02
N LEU A 353 1.30 -5.41 20.09
CA LEU A 353 0.42 -4.24 20.05
C LEU A 353 -0.37 -4.23 18.73
N PHE A 354 0.29 -4.31 17.58
CA PHE A 354 -0.36 -4.33 16.27
C PHE A 354 -1.44 -5.42 16.19
N ARG A 355 -1.11 -6.64 16.60
CA ARG A 355 -2.01 -7.80 16.55
C ARG A 355 -3.16 -7.66 17.54
N SER A 356 -2.89 -7.21 18.77
CA SER A 356 -3.90 -6.98 19.81
C SER A 356 -4.92 -5.93 19.38
N VAL A 357 -4.47 -4.81 18.81
CA VAL A 357 -5.35 -3.73 18.32
C VAL A 357 -6.27 -4.25 17.21
N ASN A 358 -5.73 -4.98 16.23
CA ASN A 358 -6.53 -5.52 15.14
C ASN A 358 -7.53 -6.59 15.61
N HIS A 359 -7.13 -7.44 16.56
CA HIS A 359 -7.99 -8.46 17.14
C HIS A 359 -9.19 -7.86 17.89
N GLN A 360 -9.01 -6.77 18.64
CA GLN A 360 -10.13 -6.06 19.29
C GLN A 360 -11.17 -5.58 18.28
N LYS A 361 -10.73 -4.98 17.17
CA LYS A 361 -11.62 -4.54 16.07
C LYS A 361 -12.36 -5.72 15.45
N GLU A 362 -11.69 -6.85 15.29
CA GLU A 362 -12.29 -8.05 14.71
C GLU A 362 -13.37 -8.64 15.63
N ILE A 363 -13.06 -8.87 16.90
CA ILE A 363 -14.02 -9.42 17.87
C ILE A 363 -15.26 -8.54 17.95
N VAL A 364 -15.10 -7.22 18.09
CA VAL A 364 -16.23 -6.28 18.18
C VAL A 364 -17.12 -6.35 16.94
N ARG A 365 -16.53 -6.47 15.75
CA ARG A 365 -17.31 -6.62 14.51
C ARG A 365 -18.01 -7.97 14.43
N ARG A 366 -17.35 -9.05 14.82
CA ARG A 366 -17.90 -10.42 14.79
C ARG A 366 -19.04 -10.60 15.79
N THR A 367 -18.96 -10.00 16.97
CA THR A 367 -19.99 -10.09 18.01
C THR A 367 -21.07 -9.02 17.90
N GLY A 368 -20.98 -8.13 16.91
CA GLY A 368 -21.87 -6.97 16.80
C GLY A 368 -21.80 -6.05 18.03
N GLY A 369 -20.63 -5.93 18.65
CA GLY A 369 -20.39 -5.13 19.85
C GLY A 369 -20.70 -5.84 21.16
N LYS A 370 -21.23 -7.07 21.13
CA LYS A 370 -21.53 -7.88 22.33
C LYS A 370 -20.29 -8.62 22.83
N CYS A 371 -19.29 -7.88 23.29
CA CYS A 371 -18.07 -8.45 23.85
C CYS A 371 -17.47 -7.54 24.93
N THR A 372 -16.52 -8.10 25.67
CA THR A 372 -15.77 -7.40 26.71
C THR A 372 -14.38 -7.03 26.17
N ILE A 373 -13.95 -5.79 26.37
CA ILE A 373 -12.62 -5.28 26.04
C ILE A 373 -11.99 -4.78 27.35
N TRP A 374 -10.83 -5.36 27.71
CA TRP A 374 -10.12 -5.06 28.96
C TRP A 374 -11.01 -5.13 30.21
N GLY A 375 -11.81 -6.19 30.33
CA GLY A 375 -12.66 -6.44 31.48
C GLY A 375 -13.95 -5.61 31.55
N LYS A 376 -14.20 -4.69 30.59
CA LYS A 376 -15.42 -3.89 30.52
C LYS A 376 -16.21 -4.13 29.22
N PRO A 377 -17.53 -3.91 29.17
CA PRO A 377 -18.29 -3.98 27.92
C PRO A 377 -17.70 -3.06 26.85
N ALA A 378 -17.68 -3.51 25.59
CA ALA A 378 -17.17 -2.71 24.49
C ALA A 378 -18.01 -1.43 24.30
N GLU A 379 -17.36 -0.28 24.28
CA GLU A 379 -18.01 1.01 23.96
C GLU A 379 -17.81 1.30 22.48
N TYR A 380 -18.88 1.64 21.77
CA TYR A 380 -18.80 1.92 20.34
C TYR A 380 -19.90 2.89 19.88
N ILE A 381 -19.68 3.49 18.72
CA ILE A 381 -20.68 4.32 18.02
C ILE A 381 -21.24 3.51 16.86
N VAL A 382 -22.56 3.49 16.72
CA VAL A 382 -23.24 2.90 15.57
C VAL A 382 -23.30 3.94 14.46
N ALA A 383 -22.51 3.74 13.41
CA ALA A 383 -22.50 4.59 12.22
C ALA A 383 -23.36 3.96 11.12
N SER A 384 -24.34 4.71 10.62
CA SER A 384 -25.13 4.32 9.44
C SER A 384 -24.57 5.02 8.20
N PHE A 385 -24.40 4.28 7.11
CA PHE A 385 -23.93 4.82 5.83
C PHE A 385 -24.73 4.22 4.68
N ARG A 386 -24.84 4.95 3.57
CA ARG A 386 -25.53 4.52 2.36
C ARG A 386 -24.50 4.14 1.30
N THR A 387 -24.73 3.03 0.61
CA THR A 387 -23.92 2.58 -0.53
C THR A 387 -24.51 3.08 -1.85
N SER A 388 -23.75 2.97 -2.94
CA SER A 388 -24.15 3.42 -4.29
C SER A 388 -25.40 2.72 -4.82
N ASP A 389 -25.69 1.50 -4.35
CA ASP A 389 -26.93 0.75 -4.62
C ASP A 389 -28.15 1.30 -3.82
N GLY A 390 -27.95 2.36 -3.06
CA GLY A 390 -28.98 3.00 -2.26
C GLY A 390 -29.32 2.28 -0.94
N ARG A 391 -28.66 1.16 -0.61
CA ARG A 391 -28.92 0.40 0.63
C ARG A 391 -28.29 1.08 1.84
N GLN A 392 -28.97 0.98 2.98
CA GLN A 392 -28.41 1.41 4.26
C GLN A 392 -27.63 0.28 4.92
N HIS A 393 -26.42 0.60 5.36
CA HIS A 393 -25.54 -0.29 6.09
C HIS A 393 -25.20 0.30 7.45
N ARG A 394 -24.96 -0.57 8.44
CA ARG A 394 -24.52 -0.19 9.77
C ARG A 394 -23.10 -0.70 10.01
N SER A 395 -22.25 0.13 10.61
CA SER A 395 -20.91 -0.21 11.06
C SER A 395 -20.70 0.25 12.50
N LEU A 396 -19.84 -0.45 13.22
CA LEU A 396 -19.48 -0.11 14.59
C LEU A 396 -18.10 0.58 14.60
N LEU A 397 -18.02 1.73 15.25
CA LEU A 397 -16.77 2.45 15.53
C LEU A 397 -16.40 2.20 16.99
N LEU A 398 -15.37 1.41 17.25
CA LEU A 398 -14.95 1.02 18.59
C LEU A 398 -14.26 2.19 19.31
N CYS A 399 -14.75 2.55 20.48
CA CYS A 399 -14.30 3.68 21.30
C CYS A 399 -13.63 3.24 22.62
N SER A 400 -13.43 1.94 22.85
CA SER A 400 -12.75 1.41 24.03
C SER A 400 -11.53 0.55 23.66
N GLY A 401 -10.73 0.18 24.67
CA GLY A 401 -9.47 -0.53 24.46
C GLY A 401 -8.47 0.32 23.69
N TRP A 402 -7.72 -0.31 22.77
CA TRP A 402 -6.73 0.38 21.96
C TRP A 402 -7.34 1.44 21.03
N TRP A 403 -8.53 1.17 20.49
CA TRP A 403 -9.25 2.10 19.61
C TRP A 403 -9.93 3.25 20.37
N GLY A 404 -10.00 3.15 21.71
CA GLY A 404 -10.33 4.27 22.60
C GLY A 404 -9.09 5.07 23.04
N TRP A 405 -7.90 4.46 23.01
CA TRP A 405 -6.64 5.11 23.34
C TRP A 405 -6.14 6.00 22.20
N SER A 406 -6.11 5.47 20.97
CA SER A 406 -5.87 6.26 19.77
C SER A 406 -6.56 5.65 18.55
N ARG A 407 -6.87 6.47 17.53
CA ARG A 407 -7.61 6.02 16.34
C ARG A 407 -6.82 5.03 15.49
N HIS A 408 -5.50 5.00 15.62
CA HIS A 408 -4.60 4.14 14.85
C HIS A 408 -3.46 3.55 15.69
N ALA A 409 -3.77 3.04 16.88
CA ALA A 409 -2.81 2.34 17.75
C ALA A 409 -2.11 1.14 17.06
N ASN A 410 -2.77 0.53 16.08
CA ASN A 410 -2.18 -0.52 15.26
C ASN A 410 -1.00 0.00 14.43
N TYR A 411 -1.09 1.22 13.87
CA TYR A 411 0.02 1.80 13.11
C TYR A 411 1.21 2.09 14.02
N LEU A 412 0.98 2.50 15.27
CA LEU A 412 2.07 2.66 16.24
C LEU A 412 2.83 1.34 16.48
N GLY A 413 2.11 0.22 16.64
CA GLY A 413 2.74 -1.11 16.77
C GLY A 413 3.61 -1.48 15.57
N ASP A 414 3.12 -1.18 14.36
CA ASP A 414 3.84 -1.43 13.10
C ASP A 414 5.10 -0.53 12.96
N LEU A 415 5.03 0.72 13.44
CA LEU A 415 6.18 1.62 13.49
C LEU A 415 7.24 1.17 14.50
N ILE A 416 6.83 0.73 15.69
CA ILE A 416 7.75 0.19 16.70
C ILE A 416 8.48 -1.04 16.16
N LEU A 417 7.74 -1.94 15.50
CA LEU A 417 8.30 -3.11 14.84
C LEU A 417 9.34 -2.70 13.78
N SER A 418 8.95 -1.80 12.87
CA SER A 418 9.81 -1.37 11.76
C SER A 418 11.08 -0.66 12.23
N PHE A 419 10.94 0.20 13.25
CA PHE A 419 12.06 0.85 13.91
C PHE A 419 13.00 -0.17 14.54
N SER A 420 12.45 -1.15 15.28
CA SER A 420 13.21 -2.17 15.97
C SER A 420 13.99 -3.07 15.00
N SER A 421 13.41 -3.43 13.85
CA SER A 421 14.13 -4.14 12.79
C SER A 421 15.36 -3.36 12.31
N CYS A 422 15.26 -2.03 12.13
CA CYS A 422 16.40 -1.20 11.75
C CYS A 422 17.43 -1.09 12.88
N ALA A 423 16.97 -0.87 14.12
CA ALA A 423 17.81 -0.68 15.29
C ALA A 423 18.65 -1.93 15.58
N LEU A 424 18.11 -3.14 15.37
CA LEU A 424 18.83 -4.40 15.57
C LEU A 424 20.11 -4.54 14.74
N VAL A 425 20.25 -3.78 13.64
CA VAL A 425 21.49 -3.74 12.86
C VAL A 425 22.63 -3.08 13.63
N GLY A 426 22.34 -2.17 14.56
CA GLY A 426 23.36 -1.48 15.36
C GLY A 426 24.18 -0.43 14.61
N SER A 427 23.72 -0.02 13.42
CA SER A 427 24.45 0.88 12.54
C SER A 427 23.86 2.29 12.52
N THR A 428 24.74 3.29 12.46
CA THR A 428 24.38 4.70 12.25
C THR A 428 24.22 5.05 10.78
N ARG A 429 24.49 4.11 9.86
CA ARG A 429 24.34 4.32 8.41
C ARG A 429 22.87 4.60 8.08
N ALA A 430 22.60 5.77 7.49
CA ALA A 430 21.25 6.22 7.19
C ALA A 430 20.46 5.25 6.28
N VAL A 431 21.14 4.50 5.39
CA VAL A 431 20.48 3.54 4.50
C VAL A 431 19.70 2.47 5.27
N VAL A 432 20.20 2.02 6.42
CA VAL A 432 19.57 1.00 7.26
C VAL A 432 18.22 1.46 7.80
N TRP A 433 18.10 2.77 8.06
CA TRP A 433 16.91 3.41 8.59
C TRP A 433 15.86 3.76 7.53
N THR A 434 16.17 3.55 6.25
CA THR A 434 15.27 3.84 5.12
C THR A 434 13.91 3.15 5.30
N TYR A 435 13.90 1.90 5.77
CA TYR A 435 12.66 1.16 6.02
C TYR A 435 11.77 1.83 7.09
N ALA A 436 12.34 2.18 8.25
CA ALA A 436 11.58 2.83 9.32
C ALA A 436 11.07 4.22 8.91
N VAL A 437 11.90 5.00 8.19
CA VAL A 437 11.51 6.31 7.66
C VAL A 437 10.37 6.14 6.64
N TRP A 438 10.50 5.20 5.71
CA TRP A 438 9.46 4.88 4.74
C TRP A 438 8.16 4.47 5.41
N MET A 439 8.20 3.54 6.38
CA MET A 439 7.02 3.07 7.10
C MET A 439 6.33 4.21 7.86
N THR A 440 7.10 5.14 8.41
CA THR A 440 6.57 6.35 9.05
C THR A 440 5.79 7.21 8.05
N VAL A 441 6.40 7.54 6.91
CA VAL A 441 5.75 8.35 5.87
C VAL A 441 4.51 7.63 5.33
N LEU A 442 4.61 6.33 5.05
CA LEU A 442 3.52 5.50 4.54
C LEU A 442 2.33 5.50 5.50
N LEU A 443 2.55 5.23 6.79
CA LEU A 443 1.48 5.09 7.76
C LEU A 443 0.85 6.44 8.14
N VAL A 444 1.63 7.52 8.18
CA VAL A 444 1.11 8.89 8.33
C VAL A 444 0.20 9.23 7.16
N HIS A 445 0.66 9.01 5.92
CA HIS A 445 -0.14 9.27 4.73
C HIS A 445 -1.39 8.37 4.67
N ARG A 446 -1.26 7.09 5.06
CA ARG A 446 -2.37 6.13 5.12
C ARG A 446 -3.42 6.54 6.14
N CYS A 447 -2.99 6.99 7.33
CA CYS A 447 -3.88 7.53 8.37
C CYS A 447 -4.73 8.68 7.82
N ILE A 448 -4.09 9.70 7.23
CA ILE A 448 -4.81 10.87 6.70
C ILE A 448 -5.83 10.47 5.62
N ARG A 449 -5.46 9.54 4.71
CA ARG A 449 -6.38 9.02 3.68
C ARG A 449 -7.54 8.23 4.28
N ASP A 450 -7.28 7.39 5.27
CA ASP A 450 -8.30 6.57 5.93
C ASP A 450 -9.28 7.44 6.74
N GLU A 451 -8.79 8.43 7.49
CA GLU A 451 -9.64 9.36 8.23
C GLU A 451 -10.51 10.21 7.30
N LYS A 452 -9.97 10.68 6.17
CA LYS A 452 -10.76 11.39 5.16
C LYS A 452 -11.87 10.50 4.60
N SER A 453 -11.56 9.23 4.32
CA SER A 453 -12.53 8.25 3.84
C SER A 453 -13.60 7.95 4.89
N CYS A 454 -13.22 7.82 6.16
CA CYS A 454 -14.14 7.61 7.28
C CYS A 454 -15.03 8.83 7.54
N SER A 455 -14.49 10.04 7.41
CA SER A 455 -15.25 11.29 7.54
C SER A 455 -16.33 11.40 6.47
N VAL A 456 -16.00 11.15 5.21
CA VAL A 456 -16.98 11.13 4.11
C VAL A 456 -18.02 10.02 4.32
N LYS A 457 -17.58 8.83 4.75
CA LYS A 457 -18.46 7.67 4.88
C LYS A 457 -19.42 7.74 6.06
N TYR A 458 -18.95 8.17 7.24
CA TYR A 458 -19.71 8.09 8.49
C TYR A 458 -20.20 9.45 9.00
N GLY A 459 -19.75 10.57 8.40
CA GLY A 459 -20.24 11.92 8.70
C GLY A 459 -20.21 12.26 10.19
N ALA A 460 -21.36 12.62 10.74
CA ALA A 460 -21.49 13.02 12.15
C ALA A 460 -21.02 11.95 13.15
N ALA A 461 -21.19 10.66 12.84
CA ALA A 461 -20.70 9.58 13.71
C ALA A 461 -19.17 9.55 13.77
N TRP A 462 -18.49 9.90 12.67
CA TRP A 462 -17.03 10.06 12.66
C TRP A 462 -16.59 11.28 13.48
N THR A 463 -17.30 12.40 13.36
CA THR A 463 -17.01 13.61 14.14
C THR A 463 -17.11 13.32 15.65
N GLU A 464 -18.15 12.61 16.09
CA GLU A 464 -18.28 12.18 17.49
C GLU A 464 -17.18 11.19 17.89
N TYR A 465 -16.80 10.27 17.01
CA TYR A 465 -15.69 9.36 17.26
C TYR A 465 -14.37 10.12 17.49
N CYS A 466 -14.04 11.07 16.61
CA CYS A 466 -12.86 11.92 16.75
C CYS A 466 -12.91 12.80 18.01
N ARG A 467 -14.10 13.19 18.49
CA ARG A 467 -14.26 13.92 19.74
C ARG A 467 -13.93 13.05 20.95
N ARG A 468 -14.32 11.78 20.94
CA ARG A 468 -14.03 10.82 22.03
C ARG A 468 -12.59 10.34 22.03
N VAL A 469 -12.03 10.12 20.85
CA VAL A 469 -10.68 9.60 20.65
C VAL A 469 -9.90 10.63 19.83
N PRO A 470 -9.36 11.70 20.45
CA PRO A 470 -8.81 12.84 19.72
C PRO A 470 -7.46 12.56 19.05
N TRP A 471 -6.72 11.56 19.53
CA TRP A 471 -5.36 11.24 19.10
C TRP A 471 -5.33 10.21 17.96
N ARG A 472 -4.45 10.43 16.99
CA ARG A 472 -4.22 9.49 15.88
C ARG A 472 -3.36 8.34 16.34
N PHE A 473 -2.14 8.61 16.78
CA PHE A 473 -1.12 7.59 17.06
C PHE A 473 -0.81 7.55 18.56
N ILE A 474 -0.29 8.66 19.10
CA ILE A 474 0.21 8.74 20.48
C ILE A 474 -0.56 9.83 21.21
N PRO A 475 -1.27 9.49 22.30
CA PRO A 475 -1.94 10.46 23.14
C PRO A 475 -1.01 11.53 23.69
N GLY A 476 -1.44 12.79 23.60
CA GLY A 476 -0.65 13.95 24.00
C GLY A 476 0.26 14.50 22.90
N VAL A 477 0.45 13.77 21.80
CA VAL A 477 1.36 14.16 20.70
C VAL A 477 0.59 14.40 19.41
N TRP A 478 -0.06 13.37 18.87
CA TRP A 478 -0.76 13.45 17.58
C TRP A 478 -1.85 12.40 17.40
#